data_AF-A0A927BG67-F1
#
_entry.id   AF-A0A927BG67-F1
#
_cell.length_a   1.000
_cell.length_b   1.000
_cell.length_c   1.000
_cell.angle_alpha   90.00
_cell.angle_beta   90.00
_cell.angle_gamma   90.00
#
_symmetry.space_group_name_H-M   'P 1'
#
loop_
_entity.id
_entity.type
_entity.pdbx_description
1 polymer ?
#
loop_
_entity_poly.entity_id
_entity_poly.type
_entity_poly.pdbx_seq_one_letter_code
_entity_poly.pdbx_strand_id
1 'polypeptide(L)'
;MWNNTKLALLASLIFVAGCKKDKDDIIPQPPIQNNSAYIHDIDATPLFARVNDATGRTSEEFIRAVGRPARFLTDFYGYQALRLTSPERIKRDFVPKYAQVVREDNNVLELKFNSGWNGTFYSNTAMRIRAFNTYTVPIDHFYASGATFRDFLPRLEEFRDIIRREGLESRYLIPNPDYELELDTEAKLPQLRPAPVIRGDEINTFPSQTNAILILPDEHGNESIYNGLYTALSNADIYDWFALEMMNERLQGDVNTFLSAPEGSDAFLKAKKALLDYYDTAWNQYFPGTRENNNYFRLIDLARRKGKRVYALEKVDNLNFFFRYGEFPFGLYVRNNGWAKNLPATGRGIVFGGSAHFEGPGAVNTQDFVHLYHPELRIYKN
;
A
#
# COMPACT_ATOMS: atom_id res chain seq x y z
N MET A 1 15.22 -31.03 15.94
CA MET A 1 14.72 -30.01 16.90
C MET A 1 15.51 -28.74 16.66
N TRP A 2 14.87 -27.58 16.50
CA TRP A 2 15.48 -26.26 16.30
C TRP A 2 16.29 -26.16 14.97
N ASN A 3 16.31 -25.06 14.19
CA ASN A 3 15.55 -23.81 14.21
C ASN A 3 15.32 -23.36 12.75
N ASN A 4 14.08 -23.14 12.31
CA ASN A 4 13.77 -22.53 11.00
C ASN A 4 12.74 -21.38 11.07
N THR A 5 12.30 -21.01 12.28
CA THR A 5 11.12 -20.16 12.54
C THR A 5 11.41 -18.65 12.48
N LYS A 6 12.30 -18.19 11.57
CA LYS A 6 12.79 -16.79 11.54
C LYS A 6 12.66 -16.00 10.23
N LEU A 7 12.07 -16.57 9.17
CA LEU A 7 11.72 -15.80 7.95
C LEU A 7 10.21 -15.61 7.73
N ALA A 8 9.35 -16.40 8.37
CA ALA A 8 7.89 -16.41 8.15
C ALA A 8 7.11 -15.33 8.93
N LEU A 9 7.67 -14.12 9.09
CA LEU A 9 7.09 -13.06 9.94
C LEU A 9 7.40 -11.64 9.43
N LEU A 10 7.63 -11.50 8.12
CA LEU A 10 8.04 -10.26 7.44
C LEU A 10 7.34 -10.01 6.10
N ALA A 11 6.45 -10.92 5.67
CA ALA A 11 5.65 -10.79 4.45
C ALA A 11 4.18 -10.66 4.84
N SER A 12 3.71 -9.42 4.99
CA SER A 12 2.37 -9.08 5.44
C SER A 12 2.07 -7.62 5.12
N LEU A 13 0.80 -7.28 4.90
CA LEU A 13 0.27 -5.90 4.87
C LEU A 13 0.47 -5.07 3.58
N ILE A 14 0.44 -5.67 2.38
CA ILE A 14 -0.69 -5.56 1.40
C ILE A 14 -1.08 -4.14 0.85
N PHE A 15 -2.13 -4.00 0.01
CA PHE A 15 -2.71 -2.75 -0.57
C PHE A 15 -4.26 -2.51 -0.18
N VAL A 16 -5.26 -1.84 -0.88
CA VAL A 16 -5.91 -0.52 -0.44
C VAL A 16 -7.30 0.30 -0.84
N ALA A 17 -7.95 0.56 -2.03
CA ALA A 17 -9.04 1.55 -2.54
C ALA A 17 -10.45 1.22 -3.12
N GLY A 18 -11.43 2.17 -3.31
CA GLY A 18 -11.51 3.69 -3.27
C GLY A 18 -12.71 4.33 -4.07
N CYS A 19 -12.87 5.70 -4.10
CA CYS A 19 -13.86 6.57 -4.85
C CYS A 19 -14.01 7.99 -4.18
N LYS A 20 -14.60 9.11 -4.69
CA LYS A 20 -15.02 9.71 -5.99
C LYS A 20 -15.53 11.17 -5.70
N LYS A 21 -15.60 12.17 -6.59
CA LYS A 21 -14.83 12.55 -7.80
C LYS A 21 -15.35 13.91 -8.35
N ASP A 22 -14.70 15.01 -7.99
CA ASP A 22 -14.83 16.27 -8.74
C ASP A 22 -13.84 16.32 -9.92
N LYS A 23 -13.97 17.34 -10.79
CA LYS A 23 -13.14 17.50 -12.01
C LYS A 23 -11.83 18.25 -11.73
N ASP A 24 -11.04 17.75 -10.78
CA ASP A 24 -9.64 18.18 -10.68
C ASP A 24 -8.84 17.63 -11.86
N ASP A 25 -7.88 18.43 -12.35
CA ASP A 25 -7.05 18.06 -13.48
C ASP A 25 -6.29 16.76 -13.20
N ILE A 26 -6.41 15.80 -14.13
CA ILE A 26 -5.54 14.63 -14.15
C ILE A 26 -4.14 15.13 -14.47
N ILE A 27 -3.35 15.45 -13.44
CA ILE A 27 -1.90 15.60 -13.55
C ILE A 27 -1.41 14.29 -14.16
N PRO A 28 -0.94 14.27 -15.41
CA PRO A 28 -0.39 13.05 -15.97
C PRO A 28 0.86 12.75 -15.15
N GLN A 29 0.89 11.61 -14.47
CA GLN A 29 2.16 11.07 -14.01
C GLN A 29 3.05 11.00 -15.26
N PRO A 30 4.14 11.78 -15.33
CA PRO A 30 4.94 11.82 -16.54
C PRO A 30 5.46 10.40 -16.77
N PRO A 31 5.51 9.92 -18.03
CA PRO A 31 6.15 8.64 -18.30
C PRO A 31 7.56 8.70 -17.73
N ILE A 32 7.98 7.65 -17.00
CA ILE A 32 9.30 7.59 -16.37
C ILE A 32 10.36 7.55 -17.48
N GLN A 33 10.75 8.73 -17.96
CA GLN A 33 11.78 8.89 -18.97
C GLN A 33 13.10 8.49 -18.32
N ASN A 34 13.69 7.42 -18.84
CA ASN A 34 14.72 6.63 -18.15
C ASN A 34 16.12 7.28 -18.26
N ASN A 35 16.20 8.59 -18.01
CA ASN A 35 17.37 9.44 -18.18
C ASN A 35 17.85 9.95 -16.81
N SER A 36 18.75 9.18 -16.18
CA SER A 36 19.64 9.63 -15.10
C SER A 36 18.99 10.25 -13.84
N ALA A 37 18.06 9.54 -13.20
CA ALA A 37 17.81 9.72 -11.77
C ALA A 37 18.86 8.95 -10.95
N TYR A 38 19.41 9.54 -9.87
CA TYR A 38 20.32 8.83 -8.98
C TYR A 38 19.54 7.86 -8.08
N ILE A 39 19.89 6.57 -8.11
CA ILE A 39 19.25 5.57 -7.25
C ILE A 39 19.91 5.62 -5.87
N HIS A 40 19.19 6.15 -4.89
CA HIS A 40 19.56 6.03 -3.48
C HIS A 40 19.15 4.62 -2.99
N ASP A 41 20.15 3.75 -2.93
CA ASP A 41 20.00 2.31 -2.68
C ASP A 41 20.15 1.99 -1.18
N ILE A 42 19.01 1.89 -0.49
CA ILE A 42 18.90 1.80 0.97
C ILE A 42 18.93 0.34 1.42
N ASP A 43 19.83 0.03 2.36
CA ASP A 43 19.71 -1.15 3.21
C ASP A 43 18.69 -0.86 4.33
N ALA A 44 17.67 -1.72 4.44
CA ALA A 44 16.65 -1.60 5.48
C ALA A 44 17.12 -2.12 6.86
N THR A 45 18.17 -2.95 6.91
CA THR A 45 18.65 -3.58 8.14
C THR A 45 19.04 -2.56 9.22
N PRO A 46 19.81 -1.49 8.91
CA PRO A 46 20.07 -0.42 9.85
C PRO A 46 18.82 0.39 10.23
N LEU A 47 17.82 0.49 9.34
CA LEU A 47 16.59 1.25 9.61
C LEU A 47 15.69 0.55 10.62
N PHE A 48 15.47 -0.77 10.44
CA PHE A 48 14.74 -1.59 11.42
C PHE A 48 15.41 -1.53 12.81
N ALA A 49 16.76 -1.53 12.85
CA ALA A 49 17.50 -1.42 14.11
C ALA A 49 17.26 -0.10 14.88
N ARG A 50 16.86 0.99 14.22
CA ARG A 50 16.54 2.29 14.87
C ARG A 50 15.19 2.27 15.59
N VAL A 51 14.30 1.36 15.20
CA VAL A 51 12.89 1.36 15.62
C VAL A 51 12.49 0.13 16.42
N ASN A 52 13.34 -0.89 16.44
CA ASN A 52 13.11 -2.11 17.20
C ASN A 52 13.43 -1.93 18.70
N ASP A 53 12.76 -2.73 19.52
CA ASP A 53 13.01 -2.88 20.95
C ASP A 53 14.14 -3.88 21.24
N ALA A 54 14.43 -4.10 22.53
CA ALA A 54 15.45 -5.05 22.98
C ALA A 54 15.13 -6.53 22.66
N THR A 55 13.93 -6.85 22.18
CA THR A 55 13.55 -8.20 21.71
C THR A 55 13.74 -8.36 20.19
N GLY A 56 14.04 -7.26 19.48
CA GLY A 56 14.16 -7.23 18.02
C GLY A 56 12.82 -7.05 17.30
N ARG A 57 11.77 -6.61 17.99
CA ARG A 57 10.44 -6.30 17.42
C ARG A 57 10.27 -4.79 17.28
N THR A 58 9.49 -4.33 16.30
CA THR A 58 9.18 -2.91 16.14
C THR A 58 8.54 -2.36 17.42
N SER A 59 9.09 -1.28 17.97
CA SER A 59 8.67 -0.74 19.27
C SER A 59 7.23 -0.24 19.23
N GLU A 60 6.41 -0.65 20.19
CA GLU A 60 5.04 -0.13 20.33
C GLU A 60 4.99 1.40 20.48
N GLU A 61 6.01 2.00 21.11
CA GLU A 61 6.11 3.45 21.28
C GLU A 61 6.33 4.14 19.93
N PHE A 62 7.14 3.55 19.05
CA PHE A 62 7.29 4.00 17.67
C PHE A 62 5.99 3.83 16.89
N ILE A 63 5.34 2.66 16.98
CA ILE A 63 4.05 2.38 16.32
C ILE A 63 2.97 3.38 16.76
N ARG A 64 2.90 3.72 18.06
CA ARG A 64 1.98 4.76 18.57
C ARG A 64 2.33 6.17 18.10
N ALA A 65 3.61 6.46 17.82
CA ALA A 65 4.05 7.79 17.36
C ALA A 65 3.81 8.04 15.85
N VAL A 66 3.87 7.00 15.00
CA VAL A 66 3.67 7.14 13.54
C VAL A 66 2.33 6.60 13.03
N GLY A 67 1.70 5.68 13.78
CA GLY A 67 0.43 5.02 13.48
C GLY A 67 -0.81 5.87 13.81
N ARG A 68 -0.81 7.11 13.34
CA ARG A 68 -1.87 8.13 13.46
C ARG A 68 -2.05 8.84 12.10
N PRO A 69 -3.19 9.48 11.80
CA PRO A 69 -3.39 10.21 10.54
C PRO A 69 -2.33 11.29 10.28
N ALA A 70 -1.81 11.34 9.06
CA ALA A 70 -0.80 12.29 8.62
C ALA A 70 -1.16 12.92 7.26
N ARG A 71 -1.20 14.26 7.23
CA ARG A 71 -1.55 15.06 6.04
C ARG A 71 -0.56 14.93 4.89
N PHE A 72 0.62 14.40 5.15
CA PHE A 72 1.73 14.30 4.20
C PHE A 72 2.36 12.90 4.29
N LEU A 73 2.91 12.42 3.19
CA LEU A 73 3.63 11.13 3.12
C LEU A 73 4.93 11.24 3.94
N THR A 74 5.12 10.42 4.97
CA THR A 74 6.00 10.76 6.09
C THR A 74 6.45 9.57 6.93
N ASP A 75 7.61 9.71 7.58
CA ASP A 75 8.14 8.81 8.62
C ASP A 75 8.42 7.35 8.20
N PHE A 76 8.91 7.09 6.97
CA PHE A 76 9.53 5.80 6.61
C PHE A 76 10.86 5.66 7.36
N TYR A 77 10.83 5.12 8.58
CA TYR A 77 12.00 4.84 9.43
C TYR A 77 13.04 5.98 9.54
N GLY A 78 12.57 7.23 9.51
CA GLY A 78 13.40 8.44 9.56
C GLY A 78 13.57 9.19 8.23
N TYR A 79 12.87 8.75 7.17
CA TYR A 79 12.75 9.47 5.89
C TYR A 79 11.39 10.18 5.75
N GLN A 80 11.43 11.39 5.18
CA GLN A 80 10.29 12.21 4.78
C GLN A 80 10.30 12.35 3.25
N ALA A 81 9.19 12.01 2.58
CA ALA A 81 9.04 12.18 1.13
C ALA A 81 8.97 13.67 0.76
N LEU A 82 9.69 14.09 -0.27
CA LEU A 82 9.71 15.46 -0.76
C LEU A 82 9.21 15.55 -2.21
N ARG A 83 8.57 16.68 -2.53
CA ARG A 83 8.41 17.15 -3.90
C ARG A 83 9.79 17.48 -4.48
N LEU A 84 9.96 17.25 -5.78
CA LEU A 84 11.21 17.52 -6.50
C LEU A 84 11.72 18.95 -6.26
N THR A 85 12.94 19.07 -5.75
CA THR A 85 13.52 20.33 -5.30
C THR A 85 15.04 20.36 -5.53
N SER A 86 15.57 21.50 -5.96
CA SER A 86 17.02 21.64 -6.21
C SER A 86 17.81 21.96 -4.93
N PRO A 87 19.12 21.60 -4.86
CA PRO A 87 19.99 21.94 -3.74
C PRO A 87 20.11 23.45 -3.49
N GLU A 88 20.07 24.30 -4.52
CA GLU A 88 20.12 25.77 -4.36
C GLU A 88 18.85 26.30 -3.70
N ARG A 89 17.70 25.70 -4.01
CA ARG A 89 16.42 26.04 -3.38
C ARG A 89 16.42 25.66 -1.91
N ILE A 90 16.89 24.45 -1.57
CA ILE A 90 17.08 24.01 -0.18
C ILE A 90 18.05 24.96 0.55
N LYS A 91 19.22 25.25 -0.05
CA LYS A 91 20.18 26.19 0.56
C LYS A 91 19.56 27.56 0.84
N ARG A 92 18.87 28.15 -0.14
CA ARG A 92 18.21 29.46 0.03
C ARG A 92 17.12 29.43 1.11
N ASP A 93 16.32 28.36 1.16
CA ASP A 93 15.15 28.29 2.04
C ASP A 93 15.51 27.91 3.49
N PHE A 94 16.63 27.20 3.72
CA PHE A 94 17.05 26.76 5.06
C PHE A 94 18.32 27.45 5.62
N VAL A 95 19.37 27.65 4.81
CA VAL A 95 20.70 28.05 5.33
C VAL A 95 20.76 29.46 5.94
N PRO A 96 20.07 30.50 5.41
CA PRO A 96 20.11 31.84 6.00
C PRO A 96 19.53 31.98 7.42
N LYS A 97 18.85 30.94 7.96
CA LYS A 97 18.11 30.99 9.23
C LYS A 97 18.33 29.77 10.13
N TYR A 98 18.39 28.56 9.57
CA TYR A 98 18.09 27.33 10.32
C TYR A 98 19.20 26.28 10.33
N ALA A 99 20.16 26.35 9.40
CA ALA A 99 21.19 25.34 9.25
C ALA A 99 22.43 25.87 8.53
N GLN A 100 23.51 25.09 8.53
CA GLN A 100 24.70 25.30 7.70
C GLN A 100 24.97 24.09 6.80
N VAL A 101 25.57 24.29 5.63
CA VAL A 101 26.00 23.18 4.76
C VAL A 101 27.16 22.42 5.44
N VAL A 102 27.05 21.10 5.50
CA VAL A 102 28.10 20.17 5.96
C VAL A 102 28.80 19.53 4.76
N ARG A 103 28.00 19.09 3.78
CA ARG A 103 28.46 18.40 2.58
C ARG A 103 27.46 18.64 1.46
N GLU A 104 27.96 18.77 0.24
CA GLU A 104 27.17 18.90 -0.97
C GLU A 104 27.84 18.09 -2.09
N ASP A 105 27.05 17.30 -2.80
CA ASP A 105 27.41 16.66 -4.06
C ASP A 105 26.23 16.76 -5.05
N ASN A 106 26.37 16.17 -6.25
CA ASN A 106 25.41 16.32 -7.35
C ASN A 106 23.97 15.90 -7.02
N ASN A 107 23.74 15.03 -6.01
CA ASN A 107 22.40 14.55 -5.65
C ASN A 107 22.13 14.62 -4.14
N VAL A 108 23.14 14.91 -3.30
CA VAL A 108 23.02 14.90 -1.83
C VAL A 108 23.46 16.24 -1.24
N LEU A 109 22.59 16.83 -0.42
CA LEU A 109 22.88 18.03 0.37
C LEU A 109 22.66 17.74 1.85
N GLU A 110 23.74 17.73 2.63
CA GLU A 110 23.71 17.51 4.07
C GLU A 110 23.81 18.85 4.81
N LEU A 111 22.78 19.16 5.60
CA LEU A 111 22.71 20.36 6.42
C LEU A 111 22.82 20.01 7.91
N LYS A 112 23.61 20.75 8.67
CA LYS A 112 23.58 20.73 10.14
C LYS A 112 22.66 21.84 10.62
N PHE A 113 21.55 21.47 11.24
CA PHE A 113 20.59 22.40 11.81
C PHE A 113 21.14 23.05 13.08
N ASN A 114 20.67 24.26 13.39
CA ASN A 114 21.10 25.04 14.57
C ASN A 114 20.89 24.26 15.89
N SER A 115 19.89 23.39 15.92
CA SER A 115 19.58 22.44 17.01
C SER A 115 20.58 21.27 17.14
N GLY A 116 21.69 21.30 16.39
CA GLY A 116 22.88 20.46 16.59
C GLY A 116 22.94 19.16 15.78
N TRP A 117 21.87 18.79 15.08
CA TRP A 117 21.74 17.53 14.34
C TRP A 117 21.85 17.72 12.81
N ASN A 118 22.18 16.64 12.09
CA ASN A 118 22.32 16.65 10.63
C ASN A 118 21.06 16.10 9.93
N GLY A 119 20.61 16.79 8.90
CA GLY A 119 19.55 16.34 8.00
C GLY A 119 20.06 16.29 6.55
N THR A 120 19.80 15.18 5.87
CA THR A 120 20.32 14.92 4.52
C THR A 120 19.19 14.96 3.51
N PHE A 121 19.24 15.91 2.57
CA PHE A 121 18.36 15.98 1.42
C PHE A 121 18.95 15.18 0.27
N TYR A 122 18.09 14.48 -0.44
CA TYR A 122 18.38 13.75 -1.67
C TYR A 122 17.49 14.33 -2.77
N SER A 123 18.12 14.83 -3.83
CA SER A 123 17.50 15.61 -4.91
C SER A 123 17.78 14.99 -6.28
N ASN A 124 16.78 15.00 -7.16
CA ASN A 124 16.78 14.29 -8.44
C ASN A 124 17.00 12.77 -8.27
N THR A 125 16.39 12.18 -7.23
CA THR A 125 16.64 10.79 -6.85
C THR A 125 15.50 9.83 -7.15
N ALA A 126 15.82 8.54 -7.10
CA ALA A 126 14.86 7.47 -6.90
C ALA A 126 15.29 6.65 -5.68
N MET A 127 14.34 6.33 -4.80
CA MET A 127 14.57 5.48 -3.64
C MET A 127 14.39 4.01 -4.03
N ARG A 128 15.36 3.16 -3.69
CA ARG A 128 15.25 1.70 -3.76
C ARG A 128 15.55 1.10 -2.40
N ILE A 129 14.73 0.16 -1.93
CA ILE A 129 14.94 -0.55 -0.67
C ILE A 129 15.37 -1.98 -0.96
N ARG A 130 16.58 -2.38 -0.55
CA ARG A 130 17.15 -3.71 -0.88
C ARG A 130 16.35 -4.90 -0.31
N ALA A 131 15.67 -4.72 0.81
CA ALA A 131 14.76 -5.74 1.35
C ALA A 131 13.58 -6.03 0.39
N PHE A 132 13.22 -5.07 -0.45
CA PHE A 132 12.12 -5.10 -1.40
C PHE A 132 12.66 -4.89 -2.84
N ASN A 133 13.68 -5.68 -3.21
CA ASN A 133 14.59 -5.51 -4.37
C ASN A 133 13.97 -5.13 -5.73
N THR A 134 12.68 -5.35 -5.96
CA THR A 134 11.95 -5.05 -7.19
C THR A 134 11.41 -3.61 -7.26
N TYR A 135 11.32 -2.89 -6.13
CA TYR A 135 10.68 -1.58 -6.08
C TYR A 135 11.68 -0.42 -6.05
N THR A 136 11.61 0.43 -7.07
CA THR A 136 12.29 1.73 -7.14
C THR A 136 11.24 2.82 -7.36
N VAL A 137 11.25 3.86 -6.53
CA VAL A 137 10.27 4.96 -6.57
C VAL A 137 11.00 6.26 -6.93
N PRO A 138 10.64 6.98 -8.02
CA PRO A 138 11.20 8.29 -8.31
C PRO A 138 10.71 9.29 -7.26
N ILE A 139 11.62 9.77 -6.41
CA ILE A 139 11.29 10.56 -5.22
C ILE A 139 12.52 11.33 -4.73
N ASP A 140 12.33 12.60 -4.38
CA ASP A 140 13.27 13.34 -3.55
C ASP A 140 12.91 13.06 -2.08
N HIS A 141 13.88 12.97 -1.18
CA HIS A 141 13.59 12.66 0.24
C HIS A 141 14.56 13.34 1.20
N PHE A 142 14.06 13.61 2.40
CA PHE A 142 14.85 14.09 3.53
C PHE A 142 15.06 12.97 4.55
N TYR A 143 16.27 12.84 5.06
CA TYR A 143 16.65 11.90 6.11
C TYR A 143 17.07 12.64 7.38
N ALA A 144 16.42 12.36 8.49
CA ALA A 144 16.87 12.83 9.80
C ALA A 144 17.88 11.86 10.42
N SER A 145 19.07 12.37 10.77
CA SER A 145 20.05 11.62 11.57
C SER A 145 19.50 11.25 12.95
N GLY A 146 19.96 10.14 13.52
CA GLY A 146 19.56 9.65 14.85
C GLY A 146 19.75 8.15 14.95
N ALA A 147 20.18 7.63 16.11
CA ALA A 147 20.43 6.21 16.30
C ALA A 147 19.14 5.42 16.59
N THR A 148 18.14 6.09 17.15
CA THR A 148 16.83 5.52 17.53
C THR A 148 15.68 6.40 17.00
N PHE A 149 14.46 5.88 17.03
CA PHE A 149 13.25 6.68 16.73
C PHE A 149 13.07 7.87 17.67
N ARG A 150 13.52 7.76 18.93
CA ARG A 150 13.49 8.85 19.91
C ARG A 150 14.48 9.97 19.56
N ASP A 151 15.51 9.67 18.77
CA ASP A 151 16.38 10.69 18.17
C ASP A 151 15.73 11.33 16.94
N PHE A 152 15.25 10.53 15.99
CA PHE A 152 14.90 11.03 14.66
C PHE A 152 13.48 11.61 14.54
N LEU A 153 12.49 11.13 15.30
CA LEU A 153 11.12 11.66 15.20
C LEU A 153 11.02 13.14 15.64
N PRO A 154 11.62 13.58 16.76
CA PRO A 154 11.62 15.01 17.11
C PRO A 154 12.29 15.89 16.06
N ARG A 155 13.31 15.38 15.36
CA ARG A 155 14.03 16.08 14.28
C ARG A 155 13.18 16.19 13.00
N LEU A 156 12.36 15.18 12.71
CA LEU A 156 11.37 15.24 11.63
C LEU A 156 10.17 16.13 11.99
N GLU A 157 9.73 16.20 13.24
CA GLU A 157 8.77 17.22 13.67
C GLU A 157 9.38 18.64 13.59
N GLU A 158 10.62 18.86 14.05
CA GLU A 158 11.32 20.15 13.88
C GLU A 158 11.44 20.58 12.40
N PHE A 159 11.82 19.65 11.51
CA PHE A 159 11.91 19.89 10.07
C PHE A 159 10.54 20.27 9.46
N ARG A 160 9.49 19.52 9.79
CA ARG A 160 8.11 19.79 9.35
C ARG A 160 7.60 21.13 9.90
N ASP A 161 8.01 21.51 11.11
CA ASP A 161 7.64 22.79 11.72
C ASP A 161 8.39 23.98 11.12
N ILE A 162 9.68 23.85 10.76
CA ILE A 162 10.40 24.87 9.98
C ILE A 162 9.68 25.12 8.65
N ILE A 163 9.34 24.04 7.93
CA ILE A 163 8.59 24.12 6.66
C ILE A 163 7.24 24.83 6.86
N ARG A 164 6.49 24.52 7.92
CA ARG A 164 5.19 25.14 8.20
C ARG A 164 5.29 26.62 8.55
N ARG A 165 6.22 27.01 9.44
CA ARG A 165 6.40 28.42 9.85
C ARG A 165 6.80 29.34 8.70
N GLU A 166 7.56 28.84 7.74
CA GLU A 166 8.00 29.59 6.55
C GLU A 166 7.02 29.51 5.37
N GLY A 167 5.87 28.82 5.53
CA GLY A 167 4.86 28.68 4.47
C GLY A 167 5.30 27.79 3.30
N LEU A 168 6.17 26.82 3.54
CA LEU A 168 6.85 26.02 2.51
C LEU A 168 6.20 24.63 2.29
N GLU A 169 5.08 24.30 2.95
CA GLU A 169 4.45 22.97 2.90
C GLU A 169 4.12 22.53 1.47
N SER A 170 3.51 23.40 0.65
CA SER A 170 3.18 23.10 -0.75
C SER A 170 4.40 22.99 -1.68
N ARG A 171 5.57 23.49 -1.24
CA ARG A 171 6.85 23.45 -1.96
C ARG A 171 7.61 22.15 -1.71
N TYR A 172 7.58 21.64 -0.49
CA TYR A 172 8.38 20.49 -0.06
C TYR A 172 7.56 19.23 0.20
N LEU A 173 6.39 19.31 0.83
CA LEU A 173 5.68 18.14 1.31
C LEU A 173 4.71 17.60 0.25
N ILE A 174 4.68 16.27 0.11
CA ILE A 174 3.69 15.57 -0.72
C ILE A 174 2.46 15.27 0.15
N PRO A 175 1.27 15.79 -0.18
CA PRO A 175 0.03 15.45 0.52
C PRO A 175 -0.23 13.95 0.50
N ASN A 176 -0.74 13.42 1.60
CA ASN A 176 -1.26 12.05 1.65
C ASN A 176 -2.65 12.04 0.98
N PRO A 177 -2.84 11.41 -0.19
CA PRO A 177 -4.11 11.42 -0.90
C PRO A 177 -5.20 10.64 -0.15
N ASP A 178 -4.79 9.79 0.80
CA ASP A 178 -5.65 8.93 1.61
C ASP A 178 -5.90 9.51 3.02
N TYR A 179 -5.52 10.75 3.33
CA TYR A 179 -5.63 11.34 4.68
C TYR A 179 -7.06 11.30 5.26
N GLU A 180 -8.09 11.59 4.46
CA GLU A 180 -9.49 11.53 4.90
C GLU A 180 -9.95 10.09 5.24
N LEU A 181 -9.33 9.09 4.61
CA LEU A 181 -9.52 7.68 4.96
C LEU A 181 -8.75 7.32 6.23
N GLU A 182 -7.59 7.92 6.50
CA GLU A 182 -6.90 7.75 7.78
C GLU A 182 -7.75 8.28 8.94
N LEU A 183 -8.30 9.50 8.80
CA LEU A 183 -9.22 10.09 9.79
C LEU A 183 -10.45 9.21 10.01
N ASP A 184 -11.08 8.74 8.93
CA ASP A 184 -12.25 7.85 9.01
C ASP A 184 -11.92 6.48 9.64
N THR A 185 -10.70 5.99 9.44
CA THR A 185 -10.20 4.76 10.07
C THR A 185 -10.01 4.97 11.56
N GLU A 186 -9.28 6.01 11.97
CA GLU A 186 -9.02 6.34 13.38
C GLU A 186 -10.34 6.50 14.15
N ALA A 187 -11.32 7.22 13.58
CA ALA A 187 -12.65 7.39 14.16
C ALA A 187 -13.44 6.07 14.32
N LYS A 188 -13.11 5.02 13.56
CA LYS A 188 -13.78 3.71 13.60
C LYS A 188 -13.10 2.68 14.49
N LEU A 189 -11.79 2.75 14.73
CA LEU A 189 -11.07 1.77 15.56
C LEU A 189 -11.75 1.48 16.93
N PRO A 190 -12.30 2.45 17.69
CA PRO A 190 -13.00 2.17 18.95
C PRO A 190 -14.33 1.42 18.80
N GLN A 191 -14.96 1.51 17.63
CA GLN A 191 -16.28 0.96 17.31
C GLN A 191 -16.20 -0.51 16.90
N LEU A 192 -15.08 -0.91 16.29
CA LEU A 192 -14.87 -2.23 15.72
C LEU A 192 -14.89 -3.34 16.78
N ARG A 193 -15.45 -4.49 16.40
CA ARG A 193 -15.44 -5.73 17.18
C ARG A 193 -15.02 -6.87 16.24
N PRO A 194 -14.37 -7.94 16.74
CA PRO A 194 -14.03 -9.09 15.91
C PRO A 194 -15.29 -9.66 15.24
N ALA A 195 -15.28 -9.72 13.91
CA ALA A 195 -16.44 -10.18 13.16
C ALA A 195 -16.71 -11.68 13.40
N PRO A 196 -17.98 -12.13 13.39
CA PRO A 196 -18.30 -13.54 13.37
C PRO A 196 -17.91 -14.14 12.01
N VAL A 197 -16.97 -15.09 12.01
CA VAL A 197 -16.45 -15.75 10.80
C VAL A 197 -16.78 -17.23 10.82
N ILE A 198 -17.52 -17.70 9.81
CA ILE A 198 -17.90 -19.10 9.59
C ILE A 198 -16.72 -19.84 8.94
N ARG A 199 -16.38 -21.03 9.46
CA ARG A 199 -15.20 -21.83 9.07
C ARG A 199 -15.51 -23.33 9.05
N GLY A 200 -14.60 -24.14 8.51
CA GLY A 200 -14.73 -25.61 8.49
C GLY A 200 -15.89 -26.09 7.61
N ASP A 201 -16.55 -27.19 8.02
CA ASP A 201 -17.60 -27.82 7.22
C ASP A 201 -18.79 -26.90 6.88
N GLU A 202 -19.04 -25.87 7.70
CA GLU A 202 -20.07 -24.86 7.45
C GLU A 202 -19.79 -24.00 6.21
N ILE A 203 -18.55 -23.92 5.72
CA ILE A 203 -18.20 -23.22 4.46
C ILE A 203 -18.96 -23.82 3.26
N ASN A 204 -19.31 -25.11 3.31
CA ASN A 204 -20.13 -25.75 2.27
C ASN A 204 -21.55 -25.14 2.15
N THR A 205 -21.97 -24.29 3.09
CA THR A 205 -23.22 -23.53 3.00
C THR A 205 -23.09 -22.20 2.23
N PHE A 206 -21.88 -21.71 1.95
CA PHE A 206 -21.67 -20.45 1.22
C PHE A 206 -22.42 -20.39 -0.14
N PRO A 207 -22.41 -21.44 -1.00
CA PRO A 207 -23.11 -21.40 -2.28
C PRO A 207 -24.62 -21.17 -2.20
N SER A 208 -25.27 -21.56 -1.09
CA SER A 208 -26.73 -21.42 -0.90
C SER A 208 -27.14 -20.12 -0.20
N GLN A 209 -26.19 -19.23 0.14
CA GLN A 209 -26.51 -17.94 0.72
C GLN A 209 -26.95 -16.94 -0.37
N THR A 210 -27.77 -15.96 0.00
CA THR A 210 -28.08 -14.81 -0.88
C THR A 210 -27.21 -13.59 -0.58
N ASN A 211 -26.62 -13.52 0.62
CA ASN A 211 -25.81 -12.39 1.08
C ASN A 211 -24.63 -12.85 1.94
N ALA A 212 -23.46 -12.99 1.33
CA ALA A 212 -22.28 -13.54 1.98
C ALA A 212 -20.98 -13.15 1.28
N ILE A 213 -19.87 -13.16 2.02
CA ILE A 213 -18.52 -13.15 1.43
C ILE A 213 -17.75 -14.40 1.83
N LEU A 214 -17.02 -14.99 0.89
CA LEU A 214 -16.00 -16.00 1.14
C LEU A 214 -14.63 -15.34 1.04
N ILE A 215 -13.97 -15.20 2.19
CA ILE A 215 -12.60 -14.74 2.30
C ILE A 215 -11.66 -15.91 1.99
N LEU A 216 -10.73 -15.67 1.07
CA LEU A 216 -9.66 -16.58 0.70
C LEU A 216 -8.31 -15.89 0.95
N PRO A 217 -7.59 -16.28 2.01
CA PRO A 217 -6.21 -15.85 2.25
C PRO A 217 -5.27 -16.22 1.10
N ASP A 218 -4.44 -15.27 0.68
CA ASP A 218 -3.32 -15.50 -0.23
C ASP A 218 -1.99 -15.62 0.53
N GLU A 219 -1.06 -16.34 -0.09
CA GLU A 219 0.37 -16.30 0.20
C GLU A 219 1.05 -16.06 -1.15
N HIS A 220 1.46 -14.82 -1.42
CA HIS A 220 1.76 -14.38 -2.79
C HIS A 220 2.80 -15.27 -3.49
N GLY A 221 2.39 -15.89 -4.61
CA GLY A 221 3.21 -16.86 -5.35
C GLY A 221 2.95 -18.33 -5.02
N ASN A 222 2.06 -18.63 -4.06
CA ASN A 222 1.66 -20.01 -3.74
C ASN A 222 0.71 -20.57 -4.81
N GLU A 223 1.24 -21.42 -5.69
CA GLU A 223 0.45 -22.08 -6.74
C GLU A 223 -0.72 -22.92 -6.21
N SER A 224 -0.63 -23.50 -5.00
CA SER A 224 -1.69 -24.33 -4.44
C SER A 224 -2.92 -23.49 -4.09
N ILE A 225 -2.71 -22.33 -3.45
CA ILE A 225 -3.77 -21.36 -3.14
C ILE A 225 -4.39 -20.81 -4.43
N TYR A 226 -3.56 -20.39 -5.39
CA TYR A 226 -4.03 -19.92 -6.69
C TYR A 226 -4.88 -20.98 -7.42
N ASN A 227 -4.45 -22.25 -7.45
CA ASN A 227 -5.20 -23.31 -8.12
C ASN A 227 -6.54 -23.61 -7.41
N GLY A 228 -6.57 -23.53 -6.07
CA GLY A 228 -7.81 -23.61 -5.28
C GLY A 228 -8.80 -22.49 -5.61
N LEU A 229 -8.33 -21.24 -5.66
CA LEU A 229 -9.12 -20.08 -6.08
C LEU A 229 -9.60 -20.21 -7.53
N TYR A 230 -8.73 -20.59 -8.46
CA TYR A 230 -9.09 -20.76 -9.87
C TYR A 230 -10.17 -21.85 -10.04
N THR A 231 -10.12 -22.91 -9.24
CA THR A 231 -11.16 -23.95 -9.18
C THR A 231 -12.48 -23.40 -8.65
N ALA A 232 -12.45 -22.61 -7.56
CA ALA A 232 -13.65 -21.97 -7.01
C ALA A 232 -14.29 -20.99 -8.01
N LEU A 233 -13.50 -20.07 -8.60
CA LEU A 233 -13.98 -19.10 -9.60
C LEU A 233 -14.43 -19.75 -10.92
N SER A 234 -13.98 -20.98 -11.21
CA SER A 234 -14.43 -21.73 -12.39
C SER A 234 -15.89 -22.20 -12.28
N ASN A 235 -16.42 -22.34 -11.05
CA ASN A 235 -17.84 -22.61 -10.82
C ASN A 235 -18.62 -21.27 -10.79
N ALA A 236 -19.36 -20.97 -11.86
CA ALA A 236 -20.06 -19.70 -11.98
C ALA A 236 -21.23 -19.55 -10.99
N ASP A 237 -21.80 -20.66 -10.50
CA ASP A 237 -23.09 -20.61 -9.82
C ASP A 237 -22.98 -20.32 -8.32
N ILE A 238 -21.76 -20.29 -7.77
CA ILE A 238 -21.49 -20.06 -6.33
C ILE A 238 -21.19 -18.61 -5.95
N TYR A 239 -20.98 -17.70 -6.91
CA TYR A 239 -20.63 -16.30 -6.63
C TYR A 239 -21.19 -15.33 -7.67
N ASP A 240 -21.45 -14.09 -7.25
CA ASP A 240 -22.07 -13.02 -8.04
C ASP A 240 -21.09 -11.86 -8.33
N TRP A 241 -19.97 -11.83 -7.60
CA TRP A 241 -18.84 -10.93 -7.79
C TRP A 241 -17.55 -11.49 -7.16
N PHE A 242 -16.40 -11.07 -7.69
CA PHE A 242 -15.06 -11.36 -7.18
C PHE A 242 -14.36 -10.05 -6.82
N ALA A 243 -13.53 -10.03 -5.78
CA ALA A 243 -12.71 -8.89 -5.40
C ALA A 243 -11.30 -9.36 -5.06
N LEU A 244 -10.28 -8.62 -5.49
CA LEU A 244 -8.88 -8.98 -5.22
C LEU A 244 -7.97 -7.80 -4.88
N GLU A 245 -7.03 -8.09 -3.97
CA GLU A 245 -5.86 -7.26 -3.66
C GLU A 245 -5.04 -6.96 -4.91
N MET A 246 -4.79 -7.94 -5.78
CA MET A 246 -3.73 -7.82 -6.79
C MET A 246 -4.07 -6.89 -7.98
N MET A 247 -4.84 -5.80 -7.78
CA MET A 247 -5.36 -4.94 -8.84
C MET A 247 -5.70 -3.51 -8.37
N ASN A 248 -4.97 -2.49 -8.86
CA ASN A 248 -5.17 -1.07 -8.49
C ASN A 248 -6.55 -0.50 -8.89
N GLU A 249 -7.22 0.30 -8.03
CA GLU A 249 -8.53 0.92 -8.35
C GLU A 249 -8.49 1.83 -9.56
N ARG A 250 -7.32 2.41 -9.86
CA ARG A 250 -7.15 3.32 -10.99
C ARG A 250 -7.42 2.56 -12.30
N LEU A 251 -7.29 1.22 -12.27
CA LEU A 251 -7.64 0.28 -13.32
C LEU A 251 -9.10 -0.21 -13.25
N GLN A 252 -9.92 0.09 -12.25
CA GLN A 252 -11.31 -0.38 -12.17
C GLN A 252 -12.14 0.04 -13.40
N GLY A 253 -11.79 1.17 -14.03
CA GLY A 253 -12.34 1.59 -15.32
C GLY A 253 -11.95 0.65 -16.47
N ASP A 254 -10.67 0.26 -16.56
CA ASP A 254 -10.18 -0.71 -17.51
C ASP A 254 -10.73 -2.12 -17.22
N VAL A 255 -10.86 -2.53 -15.96
CA VAL A 255 -11.50 -3.80 -15.54
C VAL A 255 -12.94 -3.85 -16.01
N ASN A 256 -13.75 -2.82 -15.71
CA ASN A 256 -15.14 -2.75 -16.15
C ASN A 256 -15.24 -2.78 -17.69
N THR A 257 -14.31 -2.14 -18.39
CA THR A 257 -14.24 -2.15 -19.85
C THR A 257 -13.84 -3.53 -20.39
N PHE A 258 -12.83 -4.17 -19.81
CA PHE A 258 -12.35 -5.50 -20.16
C PHE A 258 -13.40 -6.58 -19.91
N LEU A 259 -14.19 -6.48 -18.84
CA LEU A 259 -15.28 -7.42 -18.54
C LEU A 259 -16.49 -7.28 -19.47
N SER A 260 -16.77 -6.07 -19.98
CA SER A 260 -18.04 -5.78 -20.70
C SER A 260 -17.92 -5.48 -22.20
N ALA A 261 -16.76 -5.03 -22.68
CA ALA A 261 -16.59 -4.67 -24.09
C ALA A 261 -16.59 -5.92 -25.01
N PRO A 262 -17.09 -5.81 -26.26
CA PRO A 262 -17.00 -6.88 -27.25
C PRO A 262 -15.54 -7.31 -27.47
N GLU A 263 -15.32 -8.61 -27.60
CA GLU A 263 -13.98 -9.15 -27.83
C GLU A 263 -13.37 -8.62 -29.14
N GLY A 264 -12.07 -8.32 -29.12
CA GLY A 264 -11.36 -7.75 -30.27
C GLY A 264 -11.67 -6.27 -30.57
N SER A 265 -12.60 -5.62 -29.87
CA SER A 265 -12.83 -4.17 -30.01
C SER A 265 -11.67 -3.33 -29.46
N ASP A 266 -11.45 -2.13 -29.98
CA ASP A 266 -10.38 -1.23 -29.51
C ASP A 266 -10.45 -0.94 -28.01
N ALA A 267 -11.67 -0.81 -27.46
CA ALA A 267 -11.90 -0.62 -26.03
C ALA A 267 -11.45 -1.85 -25.21
N PHE A 268 -11.80 -3.06 -25.67
CA PHE A 268 -11.35 -4.31 -25.06
C PHE A 268 -9.83 -4.48 -25.16
N LEU A 269 -9.23 -4.21 -26.33
CA LEU A 269 -7.79 -4.36 -26.55
C LEU A 269 -6.98 -3.36 -25.72
N LYS A 270 -7.42 -2.10 -25.63
CA LYS A 270 -6.81 -1.09 -24.77
C LYS A 270 -6.88 -1.48 -23.29
N ALA A 271 -8.05 -1.87 -22.81
CA ALA A 271 -8.26 -2.29 -21.43
C ALA A 271 -7.43 -3.54 -21.08
N LYS A 272 -7.44 -4.56 -21.96
CA LYS A 272 -6.60 -5.76 -21.83
C LYS A 272 -5.12 -5.40 -21.74
N LYS A 273 -4.63 -4.48 -22.59
CA LYS A 273 -3.24 -4.01 -22.53
C LYS A 273 -2.91 -3.35 -21.19
N ALA A 274 -3.75 -2.44 -20.70
CA ALA A 274 -3.54 -1.76 -19.42
C ALA A 274 -3.43 -2.74 -18.25
N LEU A 275 -4.29 -3.76 -18.20
CA LEU A 275 -4.21 -4.83 -17.20
C LEU A 275 -2.92 -5.66 -17.35
N LEU A 276 -2.57 -6.09 -18.57
CA LEU A 276 -1.36 -6.87 -18.83
C LEU A 276 -0.07 -6.11 -18.49
N ASP A 277 0.03 -4.82 -18.83
CA ASP A 277 1.18 -3.97 -18.46
C ASP A 277 1.31 -3.84 -16.93
N TYR A 278 0.18 -3.69 -16.20
CA TYR A 278 0.17 -3.62 -14.74
C TYR A 278 0.59 -4.93 -14.10
N TYR A 279 0.01 -6.06 -14.50
CA TYR A 279 0.35 -7.37 -13.92
C TYR A 279 1.81 -7.76 -14.18
N ASP A 280 2.34 -7.45 -15.37
CA ASP A 280 3.76 -7.63 -15.69
C ASP A 280 4.68 -6.85 -14.75
N THR A 281 4.32 -5.59 -14.47
CA THR A 281 5.16 -4.66 -13.70
C THR A 281 5.08 -4.88 -12.19
N ALA A 282 3.88 -5.14 -11.65
CA ALA A 282 3.63 -5.18 -10.21
C ALA A 282 3.70 -6.59 -9.61
N TRP A 283 3.24 -7.61 -10.34
CA TRP A 283 2.93 -8.93 -9.75
C TRP A 283 3.61 -10.12 -10.44
N ASN A 284 4.27 -9.93 -11.59
CA ASN A 284 4.97 -11.02 -12.31
C ASN A 284 6.12 -11.63 -11.48
N GLN A 285 6.69 -10.89 -10.53
CA GLN A 285 7.69 -11.40 -9.58
C GLN A 285 7.22 -12.62 -8.75
N TYR A 286 5.91 -12.76 -8.50
CA TYR A 286 5.34 -13.86 -7.71
C TYR A 286 4.97 -15.08 -8.55
N PHE A 287 4.69 -14.89 -9.84
CA PHE A 287 4.38 -15.96 -10.79
C PHE A 287 5.08 -15.69 -12.14
N PRO A 288 6.42 -15.87 -12.22
CA PRO A 288 7.20 -15.40 -13.36
C PRO A 288 6.84 -16.10 -14.68
N GLY A 289 6.38 -15.32 -15.66
CA GLY A 289 6.04 -15.84 -16.99
C GLY A 289 5.78 -14.73 -18.02
N THR A 290 5.14 -15.10 -19.13
CA THR A 290 4.60 -14.11 -20.06
C THR A 290 3.39 -13.41 -19.45
N ARG A 291 3.12 -12.17 -19.87
CA ARG A 291 2.07 -11.30 -19.30
C ARG A 291 0.70 -11.97 -19.29
N GLU A 292 0.37 -12.66 -20.38
CA GLU A 292 -0.90 -13.37 -20.60
C GLU A 292 -1.05 -14.61 -19.71
N ASN A 293 0.07 -15.18 -19.26
CA ASN A 293 0.12 -16.34 -18.37
C ASN A 293 0.17 -15.94 -16.88
N ASN A 294 0.29 -14.65 -16.55
CA ASN A 294 0.28 -14.19 -15.16
C ASN A 294 -1.00 -14.66 -14.45
N ASN A 295 -0.82 -15.39 -13.36
CA ASN A 295 -1.92 -16.08 -12.67
C ASN A 295 -3.03 -15.11 -12.20
N TYR A 296 -2.71 -13.92 -11.72
CA TYR A 296 -3.73 -12.97 -11.29
C TYR A 296 -4.53 -12.39 -12.47
N PHE A 297 -3.89 -12.07 -13.61
CA PHE A 297 -4.60 -11.70 -14.84
C PHE A 297 -5.56 -12.81 -15.31
N ARG A 298 -5.15 -14.08 -15.21
CA ARG A 298 -5.98 -15.24 -15.58
C ARG A 298 -7.26 -15.36 -14.73
N LEU A 299 -7.28 -14.86 -13.50
CA LEU A 299 -8.50 -14.77 -12.67
C LEU A 299 -9.50 -13.74 -13.25
N ILE A 300 -9.00 -12.60 -13.73
CA ILE A 300 -9.83 -11.55 -14.36
C ILE A 300 -10.42 -12.03 -15.69
N ASP A 301 -9.61 -12.71 -16.50
CA ASP A 301 -10.05 -13.30 -17.77
C ASP A 301 -11.04 -14.47 -17.54
N LEU A 302 -10.85 -15.28 -16.50
CA LEU A 302 -11.84 -16.27 -16.07
C LEU A 302 -13.17 -15.60 -15.67
N ALA A 303 -13.12 -14.53 -14.88
CA ALA A 303 -14.33 -13.78 -14.50
C ALA A 303 -15.07 -13.19 -15.72
N ARG A 304 -14.35 -12.64 -16.71
CA ARG A 304 -14.93 -12.24 -18.02
C ARG A 304 -15.67 -13.39 -18.67
N ARG A 305 -15.01 -14.54 -18.85
CA ARG A 305 -15.58 -15.76 -19.47
C ARG A 305 -16.81 -16.32 -18.71
N LYS A 306 -16.97 -16.00 -17.43
CA LYS A 306 -18.11 -16.40 -16.58
C LYS A 306 -19.16 -15.30 -16.40
N GLY A 307 -19.00 -14.13 -17.03
CA GLY A 307 -19.92 -12.99 -16.91
C GLY A 307 -19.97 -12.37 -15.51
N LYS A 308 -18.86 -12.42 -14.77
CA LYS A 308 -18.80 -12.00 -13.36
C LYS A 308 -18.17 -10.62 -13.20
N ARG A 309 -18.68 -9.86 -12.23
CA ARG A 309 -18.11 -8.56 -11.83
C ARG A 309 -16.81 -8.79 -11.07
N VAL A 310 -15.79 -7.97 -11.32
CA VAL A 310 -14.55 -7.95 -10.53
C VAL A 310 -14.30 -6.57 -9.95
N TYR A 311 -13.92 -6.55 -8.68
CA TYR A 311 -13.60 -5.35 -7.91
C TYR A 311 -12.10 -5.31 -7.59
N ALA A 312 -11.43 -4.27 -8.08
CA ALA A 312 -10.13 -3.82 -7.61
C ALA A 312 -10.27 -3.32 -6.17
N LEU A 313 -9.28 -3.61 -5.33
CA LEU A 313 -9.35 -3.26 -3.92
C LEU A 313 -8.44 -2.10 -3.50
N GLU A 314 -7.70 -1.37 -4.37
CA GLU A 314 -6.32 -0.79 -4.12
C GLU A 314 -5.97 0.73 -4.49
N LYS A 315 -5.68 1.69 -3.54
CA LYS A 315 -5.38 3.17 -3.77
C LYS A 315 -3.92 3.52 -3.95
N VAL A 316 -3.19 3.46 -2.82
CA VAL A 316 -1.74 3.49 -2.64
C VAL A 316 -1.01 2.92 -3.86
N ASP A 317 0.04 3.64 -4.20
CA ASP A 317 1.11 3.25 -5.09
C ASP A 317 2.38 3.04 -4.25
N ASN A 318 3.46 2.60 -4.89
CA ASN A 318 4.72 2.26 -4.19
C ASN A 318 5.25 3.42 -3.32
N LEU A 319 4.95 4.68 -3.68
CA LEU A 319 5.28 5.85 -2.88
C LEU A 319 4.50 5.87 -1.56
N ASN A 320 3.17 5.80 -1.62
CA ASN A 320 2.35 5.75 -0.41
C ASN A 320 2.61 4.49 0.43
N PHE A 321 3.07 3.38 -0.18
CA PHE A 321 3.36 2.13 0.53
C PHE A 321 4.53 2.34 1.50
N PHE A 322 5.69 2.77 1.01
CA PHE A 322 6.84 3.04 1.88
C PHE A 322 6.56 4.19 2.86
N PHE A 323 5.97 5.30 2.40
CA PHE A 323 5.84 6.51 3.22
C PHE A 323 4.57 6.63 4.07
N ARG A 324 3.73 5.59 4.16
CA ARG A 324 2.59 5.53 5.12
C ARG A 324 2.17 4.10 5.50
N TYR A 325 2.11 3.17 4.54
CA TYR A 325 1.11 2.10 4.61
C TYR A 325 1.59 0.65 4.66
N GLY A 326 2.82 0.35 4.24
CA GLY A 326 3.36 -1.01 4.21
C GLY A 326 3.98 -1.49 5.53
N GLU A 327 4.37 -0.56 6.40
CA GLU A 327 5.28 -0.82 7.53
C GLU A 327 4.59 -0.86 8.90
N PHE A 328 3.32 -0.41 9.01
CA PHE A 328 2.67 -0.15 10.32
C PHE A 328 1.24 -0.71 10.43
N PRO A 329 0.82 -1.20 11.62
CA PRO A 329 -0.54 -1.71 11.86
C PRO A 329 -1.65 -0.70 11.53
N PHE A 330 -1.44 0.59 11.81
CA PHE A 330 -2.41 1.61 11.39
C PHE A 330 -2.59 1.64 9.87
N GLY A 331 -1.51 1.48 9.10
CA GLY A 331 -1.58 1.45 7.64
C GLY A 331 -2.34 0.25 7.09
N LEU A 332 -2.20 -0.92 7.72
CA LEU A 332 -3.10 -2.06 7.52
C LEU A 332 -4.56 -1.66 7.76
N TYR A 333 -4.88 -1.07 8.92
CA TYR A 333 -6.26 -0.78 9.28
C TYR A 333 -6.92 0.21 8.31
N VAL A 334 -6.16 1.21 7.85
CA VAL A 334 -6.58 2.19 6.84
C VAL A 334 -7.02 1.52 5.54
N ARG A 335 -6.37 0.41 5.21
CA ARG A 335 -6.53 -0.31 3.96
C ARG A 335 -7.54 -1.44 4.06
N ASN A 336 -7.65 -2.10 5.21
CA ASN A 336 -8.81 -2.92 5.58
C ASN A 336 -10.12 -2.10 5.53
N ASN A 337 -10.10 -0.87 6.07
CA ASN A 337 -11.21 0.07 5.95
C ASN A 337 -11.48 0.45 4.48
N GLY A 338 -10.40 0.69 3.73
CA GLY A 338 -10.43 0.89 2.29
C GLY A 338 -11.17 -0.23 1.57
N TRP A 339 -10.69 -1.47 1.70
CA TRP A 339 -11.25 -2.70 1.14
C TRP A 339 -12.74 -2.86 1.45
N ALA A 340 -13.11 -2.80 2.72
CA ALA A 340 -14.48 -3.03 3.16
C ALA A 340 -15.49 -2.06 2.54
N LYS A 341 -15.10 -0.80 2.27
CA LYS A 341 -15.95 0.19 1.59
C LYS A 341 -16.20 -0.09 0.10
N ASN A 342 -15.39 -0.93 -0.54
CA ASN A 342 -15.48 -1.22 -1.97
C ASN A 342 -16.31 -2.47 -2.27
N LEU A 343 -16.38 -3.37 -1.30
CA LEU A 343 -17.11 -4.62 -1.44
C LEU A 343 -18.60 -4.32 -1.64
N PRO A 344 -19.27 -4.97 -2.61
CA PRO A 344 -20.71 -4.86 -2.73
C PRO A 344 -21.41 -5.34 -1.45
N ALA A 345 -22.24 -4.47 -0.87
CA ALA A 345 -23.13 -4.79 0.26
C ALA A 345 -24.07 -5.98 0.03
N THR A 346 -24.26 -6.38 -1.24
CA THR A 346 -25.26 -7.38 -1.65
C THR A 346 -24.70 -8.48 -2.55
N GLY A 347 -25.11 -9.72 -2.27
CA GLY A 347 -24.84 -10.92 -3.09
C GLY A 347 -23.78 -11.84 -2.48
N ARG A 348 -23.38 -12.88 -3.22
CA ARG A 348 -22.26 -13.75 -2.87
C ARG A 348 -20.96 -13.21 -3.47
N GLY A 349 -20.06 -12.76 -2.60
CA GLY A 349 -18.72 -12.32 -2.97
C GLY A 349 -17.65 -13.36 -2.68
N ILE A 350 -16.60 -13.37 -3.50
CA ILE A 350 -15.31 -13.98 -3.14
C ILE A 350 -14.30 -12.83 -2.99
N VAL A 351 -13.57 -12.79 -1.86
CA VAL A 351 -12.58 -11.76 -1.55
C VAL A 351 -11.22 -12.43 -1.38
N PHE A 352 -10.24 -12.03 -2.19
CA PHE A 352 -8.92 -12.66 -2.26
C PHE A 352 -7.79 -11.66 -2.02
N GLY A 353 -6.84 -12.00 -1.15
CA GLY A 353 -5.71 -11.16 -0.78
C GLY A 353 -4.92 -11.76 0.37
N GLY A 354 -3.73 -11.25 0.61
CA GLY A 354 -2.75 -11.79 1.55
C GLY A 354 -3.33 -12.05 2.93
N SER A 355 -2.95 -13.18 3.51
CA SER A 355 -3.44 -13.68 4.80
C SER A 355 -3.50 -12.62 5.90
N ALA A 356 -2.52 -11.72 5.94
CA ALA A 356 -2.37 -10.66 6.92
C ALA A 356 -3.47 -9.57 6.91
N HIS A 357 -4.35 -9.54 5.91
CA HIS A 357 -5.58 -8.71 5.93
C HIS A 357 -6.76 -9.38 6.65
N PHE A 358 -6.65 -10.67 6.90
CA PHE A 358 -7.73 -11.50 7.38
C PHE A 358 -7.39 -12.28 8.66
N GLU A 359 -6.11 -12.35 9.04
CA GLU A 359 -5.68 -12.92 10.31
C GLU A 359 -4.37 -12.31 10.85
N GLY A 360 -4.37 -12.04 12.15
CA GLY A 360 -3.23 -11.62 12.94
C GLY A 360 -3.65 -11.47 14.42
N PRO A 361 -2.83 -11.90 15.40
CA PRO A 361 -3.19 -11.80 16.82
C PRO A 361 -3.29 -10.33 17.25
N GLY A 362 -4.49 -9.88 17.62
CA GLY A 362 -4.76 -8.48 17.98
C GLY A 362 -4.82 -7.52 16.79
N ALA A 363 -4.79 -8.01 15.55
CA ALA A 363 -5.00 -7.18 14.37
C ALA A 363 -6.49 -6.89 14.15
N VAL A 364 -6.81 -5.66 13.75
CA VAL A 364 -8.09 -5.32 13.10
C VAL A 364 -8.00 -5.70 11.63
N ASN A 365 -8.93 -6.53 11.16
CA ASN A 365 -8.91 -7.20 9.87
C ASN A 365 -9.96 -6.59 8.91
N THR A 366 -9.92 -6.95 7.62
CA THR A 366 -10.94 -6.53 6.65
C THR A 366 -12.34 -6.96 7.10
N GLN A 367 -12.52 -8.19 7.59
CA GLN A 367 -13.85 -8.66 8.04
C GLN A 367 -14.47 -7.80 9.16
N ASP A 368 -13.65 -7.19 10.01
CA ASP A 368 -14.12 -6.40 11.16
C ASP A 368 -14.73 -5.08 10.67
N PHE A 369 -14.15 -4.46 9.63
CA PHE A 369 -14.75 -3.32 8.93
C PHE A 369 -15.96 -3.73 8.08
N VAL A 370 -15.94 -4.90 7.42
CA VAL A 370 -17.10 -5.39 6.66
C VAL A 370 -18.30 -5.58 7.59
N HIS A 371 -18.11 -6.17 8.77
CA HIS A 371 -19.20 -6.35 9.73
C HIS A 371 -19.72 -5.03 10.32
N LEU A 372 -18.89 -3.98 10.38
CA LEU A 372 -19.30 -2.63 10.78
C LEU A 372 -20.14 -1.91 9.70
N TYR A 373 -19.83 -2.10 8.41
CA TYR A 373 -20.57 -1.49 7.30
C TYR A 373 -21.78 -2.29 6.84
N HIS A 374 -21.68 -3.61 6.90
CA HIS A 374 -22.61 -4.60 6.35
C HIS A 374 -22.82 -5.74 7.36
N PRO A 375 -23.41 -5.46 8.54
CA PRO A 375 -23.67 -6.48 9.56
C PRO A 375 -24.56 -7.64 9.07
N GLU A 376 -25.28 -7.44 7.96
CA GLU A 376 -26.10 -8.42 7.24
C GLU A 376 -25.32 -9.37 6.30
N LEU A 377 -24.02 -9.13 6.03
CA LEU A 377 -23.20 -10.04 5.24
C LEU A 377 -22.69 -11.20 6.12
N ARG A 378 -22.99 -12.44 5.72
CA ARG A 378 -22.37 -13.63 6.33
C ARG A 378 -20.93 -13.76 5.88
N ILE A 379 -19.98 -13.72 6.82
CA ILE A 379 -18.55 -13.80 6.52
C ILE A 379 -18.09 -15.24 6.69
N TYR A 380 -17.67 -15.86 5.60
CA TYR A 380 -17.03 -17.16 5.55
C TYR A 380 -15.53 -16.98 5.33
N LYS A 381 -14.71 -17.89 5.87
CA LYS A 381 -13.28 -17.92 5.60
C LYS A 381 -12.75 -19.35 5.54
N ASN A 382 -12.06 -19.65 4.44
CA ASN A 382 -11.25 -20.85 4.28
C ASN A 382 -9.95 -20.69 5.10
#